data_AF-A0A512MGP2-F1
#
_entry.id   AF-A0A512MGP2-F1
#
_cell.length_a   1.000
_cell.length_b   1.000
_cell.length_c   1.000
_cell.angle_alpha   90.00
_cell.angle_beta   90.00
_cell.angle_gamma   90.00
#
_symmetry.space_group_name_H-M   'P 1'
#
loop_
_entity.id
_entity.type
_entity.pdbx_description
1 polymer ?
#
loop_
_entity_poly.entity_id
_entity_poly.type
_entity_poly.pdbx_seq_one_letter_code
_entity_poly.pdbx_strand_id
1 'polypeptide(L)'
;MPAKRPWLAKYSWAFVTGQNAVLCMQKNALHKPTSDGHDRTRALWESRHAGEMTLAEAADLCRQCHRLAPFCFYNGNTFAAIIRDVAAVLSQELSQAPEQAFIIRSLAGHIVAGVATEEEVKAFHEFSDSLV
;
A
#
# COMPACT_ATOMS: atom_id res chain seq x y z
N MET A 1 -12.44 1.22 -19.41
CA MET A 1 -11.07 1.52 -18.94
C MET A 1 -11.10 1.41 -17.43
N PRO A 2 -10.08 0.84 -16.79
CA PRO A 2 -10.07 0.68 -15.33
C PRO A 2 -10.20 2.03 -14.63
N ALA A 3 -11.01 2.09 -13.57
CA ALA A 3 -11.25 3.32 -12.82
C ALA A 3 -9.94 3.86 -12.23
N LYS A 4 -9.63 5.11 -12.57
CA LYS A 4 -8.51 5.85 -12.00
C LYS A 4 -9.02 6.79 -10.93
N ARG A 5 -8.42 6.71 -9.74
CA ARG A 5 -8.77 7.55 -8.58
C ARG A 5 -7.49 7.94 -7.85
N PRO A 6 -7.50 9.03 -7.06
CA PRO A 6 -6.39 9.39 -6.20
C PRO A 6 -6.36 8.53 -4.93
N TRP A 7 -6.23 7.21 -5.09
CA TRP A 7 -6.35 6.20 -4.02
C TRP A 7 -5.50 6.50 -2.78
N LEU A 8 -4.32 7.08 -3.00
CA LEU A 8 -3.32 7.31 -1.96
C LEU A 8 -3.26 8.77 -1.47
N ALA A 9 -4.17 9.64 -1.91
CA ALA A 9 -4.08 11.08 -1.65
C ALA A 9 -4.11 11.43 -0.15
N LYS A 10 -4.86 10.67 0.67
CA LYS A 10 -4.97 10.92 2.12
C LYS A 10 -3.72 10.49 2.91
N TYR A 11 -2.81 9.73 2.33
CA TYR A 11 -1.63 9.19 3.01
C TYR A 11 -0.38 10.01 2.66
N SER A 12 -0.24 11.19 3.28
CA SER A 12 0.95 12.02 3.11
C SER A 12 2.23 11.32 3.60
N TRP A 13 3.41 11.84 3.26
CA TRP A 13 4.67 11.30 3.81
C TRP A 13 4.72 11.32 5.35
N ALA A 14 4.11 12.34 5.97
CA ALA A 14 3.99 12.41 7.42
C ALA A 14 3.12 11.25 7.96
N PHE A 15 2.04 10.90 7.27
CA PHE A 15 1.25 9.71 7.60
C PHE A 15 2.08 8.44 7.49
N VAL A 16 2.81 8.24 6.38
CA VAL A 16 3.67 7.05 6.17
C VAL A 16 4.68 6.90 7.32
N THR A 17 5.35 8.00 7.67
CA THR A 17 6.34 8.03 8.77
C THR A 17 5.68 7.70 10.11
N GLY A 18 4.53 8.31 10.41
CA GLY A 18 3.78 8.04 11.65
C GLY A 18 3.29 6.59 11.74
N GLN A 19 2.79 6.04 10.64
CA GLN A 19 2.36 4.64 10.56
C GLN A 19 3.53 3.68 10.84
N ASN A 20 4.73 3.95 10.31
CA ASN A 20 5.92 3.18 10.62
C ASN A 20 6.31 3.30 12.09
N ALA A 21 6.27 4.51 12.66
CA ALA A 21 6.58 4.75 14.06
C ALA A 21 5.67 3.95 15.00
N VAL A 22 4.36 3.90 14.73
CA VAL A 22 3.40 3.09 15.50
C VAL A 22 3.76 1.60 15.43
N LEU A 23 4.07 1.08 14.23
CA LEU A 23 4.45 -0.33 14.05
C LEU A 23 5.75 -0.67 14.79
N CYS A 24 6.75 0.21 14.72
CA CYS A 24 8.00 0.07 15.46
C CYS A 24 7.76 0.05 16.97
N MET A 25 6.97 1.00 17.48
CA MET A 25 6.63 1.09 18.90
C MET A 25 5.95 -0.19 19.41
N GLN A 26 4.97 -0.71 18.68
CA GLN A 26 4.22 -1.93 19.04
C GLN A 26 5.11 -3.18 19.18
N LYS A 27 6.26 -3.19 18.51
CA LYS A 27 7.19 -4.33 18.49
C LYS A 27 8.54 -4.00 19.12
N ASN A 28 8.65 -2.86 19.81
CA ASN A 28 9.88 -2.37 20.43
C ASN A 28 11.07 -2.34 19.44
N ALA A 29 10.83 -1.92 18.20
CA ALA A 29 11.86 -1.77 17.17
C ALA A 29 12.28 -0.31 17.00
N LEU A 30 13.48 -0.09 16.47
CA LEU A 30 14.02 1.24 16.20
C LEU A 30 13.25 1.91 15.05
N HIS A 31 12.63 3.06 15.31
CA HIS A 31 12.13 3.94 14.26
C HIS A 31 13.22 4.93 13.83
N LYS A 32 13.83 4.69 12.68
CA LYS A 32 14.87 5.57 12.10
C LYS A 32 14.85 5.48 10.56
N PRO A 33 15.11 6.59 9.84
CA PRO A 33 15.33 6.55 8.40
C PRO A 33 16.59 5.75 8.03
N THR A 34 16.60 5.15 6.84
CA THR A 34 17.83 4.65 6.20
C THR A 34 18.57 5.78 5.47
N SER A 35 19.89 5.67 5.30
CA SER A 35 20.68 6.68 4.57
C SER A 35 20.33 6.77 3.09
N ASP A 36 20.05 5.63 2.47
CA ASP A 36 19.96 5.53 1.00
C ASP A 36 18.50 5.49 0.52
N GLY A 37 17.61 4.91 1.34
CA GLY A 37 16.23 4.64 0.97
C GLY A 37 15.26 5.77 1.29
N HIS A 38 15.50 6.51 2.38
CA HIS A 38 14.51 7.43 2.95
C HIS A 38 14.11 8.56 1.98
N ASP A 39 15.07 9.38 1.58
CA ASP A 39 14.80 10.56 0.74
C ASP A 39 14.31 10.18 -0.65
N ARG A 40 14.86 9.10 -1.22
CA ARG A 40 14.41 8.56 -2.51
C ARG A 40 12.97 8.07 -2.46
N THR A 41 12.60 7.36 -1.38
CA THR A 41 11.22 6.89 -1.20
C THR A 41 10.27 8.04 -0.97
N ARG A 42 10.68 9.02 -0.15
CA ARG A 42 9.91 10.24 0.09
C ARG A 42 9.60 10.97 -1.22
N ALA A 43 10.62 11.24 -2.03
CA ALA A 43 10.47 11.92 -3.31
C ALA A 43 9.56 11.16 -4.28
N LEU A 44 9.72 9.82 -4.37
CA LEU A 44 8.84 8.97 -5.16
C LEU A 44 7.39 9.05 -4.67
N TRP A 45 7.18 8.96 -3.36
CA TRP A 45 5.85 9.01 -2.76
C TRP A 45 5.18 10.37 -3.01
N GLU A 46 5.83 11.47 -2.61
CA GLU A 46 5.35 12.85 -2.74
C GLU A 46 5.02 13.22 -4.19
N SER A 47 5.76 12.69 -5.18
CA SER A 47 5.48 12.96 -6.60
C SER A 47 4.28 12.20 -7.18
N ARG A 48 3.80 11.12 -6.54
CA ARG A 48 2.80 10.22 -7.14
C ARG A 48 1.55 10.00 -6.29
N HIS A 49 1.63 10.02 -4.96
CA HIS A 49 0.56 9.50 -4.09
C HIS A 49 -0.77 10.26 -4.24
N ALA A 50 -0.74 11.54 -4.63
CA ALA A 50 -1.95 12.35 -4.84
C ALA A 50 -2.53 12.23 -6.26
N GLY A 51 -1.79 11.63 -7.20
CA GLY A 51 -2.22 11.50 -8.59
C GLY A 51 -3.24 10.38 -8.80
N GLU A 52 -3.99 10.46 -9.90
CA GLU A 52 -4.92 9.40 -10.31
C GLU A 52 -4.16 8.18 -10.81
N MET A 53 -4.55 7.01 -10.32
CA MET A 53 -3.99 5.73 -10.72
C MET A 53 -5.03 4.62 -10.56
N THR A 54 -4.80 3.44 -11.13
CA THR A 54 -5.60 2.25 -10.84
C THR A 54 -5.27 1.71 -9.44
N LEU A 55 -6.10 0.82 -8.91
CA LEU A 55 -5.83 0.20 -7.61
C LEU A 55 -4.55 -0.67 -7.66
N ALA A 56 -4.33 -1.37 -8.78
CA ALA A 56 -3.10 -2.11 -9.04
C ALA A 56 -1.86 -1.19 -9.02
N GLU A 57 -1.91 -0.04 -9.71
CA GLU A 57 -0.83 0.94 -9.70
C GLU A 57 -0.55 1.50 -8.28
N ALA A 58 -1.58 1.66 -7.45
CA ALA A 58 -1.43 2.07 -6.05
C ALA A 58 -0.74 1.00 -5.19
N ALA A 59 -1.07 -0.27 -5.39
CA ALA A 59 -0.37 -1.39 -4.73
C ALA A 59 1.08 -1.49 -5.19
N ASP A 60 1.35 -1.28 -6.49
CA ASP A 60 2.70 -1.27 -7.05
C ASP A 60 3.55 -0.11 -6.52
N LEU A 61 2.97 1.08 -6.36
CA LEU A 61 3.66 2.21 -5.74
C LEU A 61 4.06 1.89 -4.30
N CYS A 62 3.12 1.32 -3.52
CA CYS A 62 3.39 0.82 -2.16
C CYS A 62 4.53 -0.22 -2.15
N ARG A 63 4.51 -1.17 -3.11
CA ARG A 63 5.54 -2.20 -3.27
C ARG A 63 6.91 -1.61 -3.61
N GLN A 64 6.96 -0.64 -4.51
CA GLN A 64 8.21 0.07 -4.87
C GLN A 64 8.79 0.78 -3.65
N CYS A 65 7.96 1.48 -2.87
CA CYS A 65 8.40 2.18 -1.67
C CYS A 65 8.89 1.21 -0.58
N HIS A 66 8.24 0.05 -0.43
CA HIS A 66 8.76 -1.02 0.41
C HIS A 66 10.17 -1.45 -0.04
N ARG A 67 10.38 -1.72 -1.33
CA ARG A 67 11.69 -2.18 -1.84
C ARG A 67 12.81 -1.15 -1.69
N LEU A 68 12.48 0.14 -1.66
CA LEU A 68 13.44 1.21 -1.38
C LEU A 68 13.84 1.31 0.10
N ALA A 69 13.12 0.63 1.00
CA ALA A 69 13.45 0.51 2.42
C ALA A 69 13.72 1.87 3.13
N PRO A 70 12.73 2.78 3.20
CA PRO A 70 12.91 4.10 3.82
C PRO A 70 13.20 4.12 5.32
N PHE A 71 12.90 3.03 6.03
CA PHE A 71 13.08 2.91 7.48
C PHE A 71 13.92 1.67 7.82
N CYS A 72 14.55 1.66 8.98
CA CYS A 72 15.33 0.49 9.43
C CYS A 72 14.48 -0.78 9.58
N PHE A 73 13.20 -0.64 9.93
CA PHE A 73 12.30 -1.77 10.19
C PHE A 73 10.90 -1.55 9.61
N TYR A 74 10.18 -2.64 9.39
CA TYR A 74 8.74 -2.66 9.06
C TYR A 74 8.32 -1.90 7.78
N ASN A 75 9.22 -1.72 6.82
CA ASN A 75 8.88 -1.10 5.52
C ASN A 75 7.69 -1.79 4.84
N GLY A 76 7.76 -3.11 4.65
CA GLY A 76 6.67 -3.88 4.03
C GLY A 76 5.35 -3.76 4.79
N ASN A 77 5.39 -3.85 6.13
CA ASN A 77 4.19 -3.71 6.96
C ASN A 77 3.58 -2.31 6.88
N THR A 78 4.41 -1.27 6.77
CA THR A 78 3.96 0.12 6.68
C THR A 78 3.13 0.33 5.42
N PHE A 79 3.68 -0.04 4.26
CA PHE A 79 2.98 0.12 2.98
C PHE A 79 1.85 -0.90 2.80
N ALA A 80 1.97 -2.11 3.36
CA ALA A 80 0.88 -3.08 3.36
C ALA A 80 -0.31 -2.60 4.20
N ALA A 81 -0.08 -1.92 5.33
CA ALA A 81 -1.15 -1.33 6.12
C ALA A 81 -1.93 -0.26 5.33
N ILE A 82 -1.22 0.58 4.58
CA ILE A 82 -1.83 1.62 3.73
C ILE A 82 -2.73 1.01 2.66
N ILE A 83 -2.22 0.08 1.85
CA ILE A 83 -3.05 -0.50 0.77
C ILE A 83 -4.21 -1.34 1.31
N ARG A 84 -4.05 -1.95 2.49
CA ARG A 84 -5.13 -2.68 3.17
C ARG A 84 -6.24 -1.74 3.64
N ASP A 85 -5.90 -0.53 4.09
CA ASP A 85 -6.89 0.50 4.42
C ASP A 85 -7.63 0.98 3.17
N VAL A 86 -6.92 1.23 2.06
CA VAL A 86 -7.55 1.54 0.77
C VAL A 86 -8.54 0.45 0.35
N ALA A 87 -8.09 -0.82 0.38
CA ALA A 87 -8.94 -1.96 0.03
C ALA A 87 -10.17 -2.07 0.95
N ALA A 88 -10.00 -1.86 2.25
CA ALA A 88 -11.10 -1.91 3.20
C ALA A 88 -12.16 -0.82 2.94
N VAL A 89 -11.71 0.42 2.68
CA VAL A 89 -12.61 1.53 2.33
C VAL A 89 -13.34 1.24 1.01
N LEU A 90 -12.62 0.78 -0.02
CA LEU A 90 -13.23 0.43 -1.29
C LEU A 90 -14.28 -0.68 -1.15
N SER A 91 -13.97 -1.74 -0.40
CA SER A 91 -14.92 -2.83 -0.16
C SER A 91 -16.18 -2.37 0.56
N GLN A 92 -16.08 -1.37 1.45
CA GLN A 92 -17.23 -0.73 2.08
C GLN A 92 -18.03 0.11 1.06
N GLU A 93 -17.37 0.92 0.23
CA GLU A 93 -18.01 1.71 -0.83
C GLU A 93 -18.80 0.81 -1.80
N LEU A 94 -18.23 -0.35 -2.16
CA LEU A 94 -18.84 -1.33 -3.05
C LEU A 94 -19.87 -2.25 -2.36
N SER A 95 -20.09 -2.10 -1.06
CA SER A 95 -20.96 -2.98 -0.26
C SER A 95 -20.62 -4.48 -0.45
N GLN A 96 -19.34 -4.80 -0.55
CA GLN A 96 -18.89 -6.18 -0.77
C GLN A 96 -19.19 -7.06 0.44
N ALA A 97 -19.46 -8.34 0.17
CA ALA A 97 -19.56 -9.35 1.21
C ALA A 97 -18.25 -9.41 2.03
N PRO A 98 -18.31 -9.70 3.35
CA PRO A 98 -17.13 -9.69 4.23
C PRO A 98 -15.99 -10.60 3.73
N GLU A 99 -16.32 -11.73 3.13
CA GLU A 99 -15.35 -12.66 2.54
C GLU A 99 -14.60 -12.03 1.37
N GLN A 100 -15.31 -11.39 0.43
CA GLN A 100 -14.70 -10.71 -0.70
C GLN A 100 -13.82 -9.55 -0.23
N ALA A 101 -14.30 -8.77 0.74
CA ALA A 101 -13.53 -7.68 1.34
C ALA A 101 -12.23 -8.18 1.99
N PHE A 102 -12.29 -9.32 2.68
CA PHE A 102 -11.13 -9.97 3.26
C PHE A 102 -10.13 -10.43 2.19
N ILE A 103 -10.61 -11.06 1.11
CA ILE A 103 -9.78 -11.53 -0.01
C ILE A 103 -9.02 -10.36 -0.64
N ILE A 104 -9.71 -9.30 -1.05
CA ILE A 104 -9.08 -8.13 -1.68
C ILE A 104 -8.04 -7.48 -0.76
N ARG A 105 -8.38 -7.32 0.52
CA ARG A 105 -7.44 -6.80 1.53
C ARG A 105 -6.21 -7.70 1.70
N SER A 106 -6.40 -9.02 1.66
CA SER A 106 -5.31 -9.99 1.78
C SER A 106 -4.36 -9.92 0.59
N LEU A 107 -4.92 -9.99 -0.63
CA LEU A 107 -4.17 -9.92 -1.89
C LEU A 107 -3.33 -8.64 -1.95
N ALA A 108 -3.94 -7.48 -1.69
CA ALA A 108 -3.23 -6.20 -1.68
C ALA A 108 -2.03 -6.20 -0.71
N GLY A 109 -2.24 -6.77 0.49
CA GLY A 109 -1.19 -6.90 1.48
C GLY A 109 -0.05 -7.84 1.05
N HIS A 110 -0.37 -8.99 0.45
CA HIS A 110 0.62 -9.95 -0.03
C HIS A 110 1.47 -9.38 -1.15
N ILE A 111 0.86 -8.64 -2.09
CA ILE A 111 1.55 -7.97 -3.20
C ILE A 111 2.58 -6.99 -2.64
N VAL A 112 2.16 -6.09 -1.75
CA VAL A 112 3.08 -5.09 -1.16
C VAL A 112 4.16 -5.75 -0.31
N ALA A 113 3.81 -6.75 0.50
CA ALA A 113 4.78 -7.50 1.29
C ALA A 113 5.75 -8.31 0.41
N GLY A 114 5.37 -8.67 -0.81
CA GLY A 114 6.21 -9.41 -1.75
C GLY A 114 6.17 -10.90 -1.58
N VAL A 115 5.06 -11.39 -1.05
CA VAL A 115 4.81 -12.81 -0.80
C VAL A 115 3.66 -13.33 -1.65
N ALA A 116 3.10 -12.47 -2.52
CA ALA A 116 2.01 -12.86 -3.42
C ALA A 116 2.51 -13.84 -4.49
N THR A 117 1.69 -14.85 -4.79
CA THR A 117 1.89 -15.71 -5.96
C THR A 117 1.48 -15.00 -7.25
N GLU A 118 1.83 -15.56 -8.41
CA GLU A 118 1.41 -15.01 -9.71
C GLU A 118 -0.11 -15.01 -9.84
N GLU A 119 -0.79 -16.03 -9.32
CA GLU A 119 -2.25 -16.12 -9.30
C GLU A 119 -2.87 -15.05 -8.43
N GLU A 120 -2.29 -14.75 -7.25
CA GLU A 120 -2.75 -13.68 -6.37
C GLU A 120 -2.59 -12.30 -7.02
N VAL A 121 -1.45 -12.05 -7.69
CA VAL A 121 -1.22 -10.82 -8.46
C VAL A 121 -2.25 -10.68 -9.56
N LYS A 122 -2.47 -11.75 -10.34
CA LYS A 122 -3.45 -11.77 -11.43
C LYS A 122 -4.87 -11.50 -10.92
N ALA A 123 -5.30 -12.17 -9.85
CA ALA A 123 -6.63 -11.99 -9.27
C ALA A 123 -6.84 -10.55 -8.77
N PHE A 124 -5.81 -9.92 -8.18
CA PHE A 124 -5.90 -8.53 -7.75
C PHE A 124 -5.97 -7.55 -8.93
N HIS A 125 -5.24 -7.82 -10.01
CA HIS A 125 -5.29 -7.01 -11.23
C HIS A 125 -6.65 -7.12 -11.91
N GLU A 126 -7.22 -8.33 -12.03
CA GLU A 126 -8.57 -8.53 -12.56
C GLU A 126 -9.62 -7.79 -11.72
N PHE A 127 -9.49 -7.82 -10.39
CA PHE A 127 -10.34 -7.01 -9.52
C PHE A 127 -10.16 -5.50 -9.77
N SER A 128 -8.93 -4.99 -9.80
CA SER A 128 -8.64 -3.59 -10.09
C SER A 128 -9.21 -3.15 -11.44
N ASP A 129 -9.16 -4.02 -12.45
CA ASP A 129 -9.62 -3.73 -13.80
C ASP A 129 -11.16 -3.76 -13.93
N SER A 130 -11.83 -4.48 -13.02
CA SER A 130 -13.29 -4.54 -12.95
C SER A 130 -13.93 -3.29 -12.33
N LEU A 131 -13.14 -2.44 -11.67
CA LEU A 131 -13.62 -1.17 -11.12
C LEU A 131 -13.93 -0.21 -12.28
N VAL A 132 -15.21 0.14 -12.44
CA VAL A 132 -15.73 1.09 -13.44
C VAL A 132 -16.05 2.44 -12.85
#